data_AF-A0A392ME29-F1
#
_entry.id   AF-A0A392ME29-F1
#
_cell.length_a   1.000
_cell.length_b   1.000
_cell.length_c   1.000
_cell.angle_alpha   90.00
_cell.angle_beta   90.00
_cell.angle_gamma   90.00
#
_symmetry.space_group_name_H-M   'P 1'
#
loop_
_entity.id
_entity.type
_entity.pdbx_description
1 polymer ?
#
loop_
_entity_poly.entity_id
_entity_poly.type
_entity_poly.pdbx_seq_one_letter_code
_entity_poly.pdbx_strand_id
1 'polypeptide(L)'
;DGCTNRLELECNFPASPEEPFGRWVVSICPANCDKTRAMCFCGEGTKYPSRPLAETCGFQFNPPSEPDGPKIVNWTKVDQDVFTTNGSIQGWCNVDPTEAYAGKIKFKEECDCKYDGLWGRFCEVPVESVCINQCSGHGHCRGGFCQP
;
A
#
# COMPACT_ATOMS: atom_id res chain seq x y z
N ASP A 1 -1.35 26.76 23.23
CA ASP A 1 -2.59 25.96 23.09
C ASP A 1 -3.04 25.98 21.64
N GLY A 2 -2.98 24.87 20.90
CA GLY A 2 -3.23 24.94 19.45
C GLY A 2 -3.33 23.65 18.65
N CYS A 3 -3.56 22.49 19.26
CA CYS A 3 -4.00 21.30 18.51
C CYS A 3 -5.53 21.21 18.59
N THR A 4 -6.21 21.98 17.75
CA THR A 4 -7.68 21.97 17.64
C THR A 4 -8.11 20.79 16.77
N ASN A 5 -8.67 19.77 17.43
CA ASN A 5 -9.37 18.59 16.90
C ASN A 5 -8.50 17.55 16.16
N ARG A 6 -8.51 16.33 16.69
CA ARG A 6 -7.97 15.15 15.99
C ARG A 6 -8.92 14.83 14.84
N LEU A 7 -8.48 15.05 13.60
CA LEU A 7 -9.27 14.64 12.44
C LEU A 7 -9.38 13.11 12.46
N GLU A 8 -10.60 12.57 12.52
CA GLU A 8 -10.81 11.14 12.29
C GLU A 8 -10.75 10.90 10.79
N LEU A 9 -9.60 10.40 10.32
CA LEU A 9 -9.40 10.03 8.93
C LEU A 9 -9.86 8.59 8.73
N GLU A 10 -10.69 8.37 7.71
CA GLU A 10 -10.99 7.04 7.18
C GLU A 10 -10.17 6.81 5.91
N CYS A 11 -9.69 5.59 5.68
CA CYS A 11 -8.95 5.27 4.45
C CYS A 11 -9.89 5.12 3.24
N ASN A 12 -11.11 4.65 3.46
CA ASN A 12 -12.08 4.32 2.42
C ASN A 12 -13.30 5.24 2.47
N PHE A 13 -13.92 5.43 1.31
CA PHE A 13 -15.25 6.03 1.23
C PHE A 13 -16.32 5.09 1.81
N PRO A 14 -17.53 5.59 2.12
CA PRO A 14 -18.63 4.75 2.56
C PRO A 14 -18.88 3.58 1.59
N ALA A 15 -19.00 2.39 2.14
CA ALA A 15 -19.20 1.16 1.38
C ALA A 15 -20.65 1.02 0.88
N SER A 16 -20.82 0.33 -0.24
CA SER A 16 -22.10 -0.17 -0.76
C SER A 16 -22.00 -1.67 -1.06
N PRO A 17 -23.11 -2.38 -1.33
CA PRO A 17 -23.06 -3.78 -1.76
C PRO A 17 -22.22 -4.00 -3.02
N GLU A 18 -22.23 -3.06 -3.95
CA GLU A 18 -21.46 -3.09 -5.19
C GLU A 18 -20.00 -2.68 -4.99
N GLU A 19 -19.74 -1.76 -4.05
CA GLU A 19 -18.43 -1.20 -3.73
C GLU A 19 -18.12 -1.38 -2.23
N PRO A 20 -17.70 -2.59 -1.79
CA PRO A 20 -17.52 -2.90 -0.36
C PRO A 20 -16.38 -2.09 0.30
N PHE A 21 -15.52 -1.46 -0.49
CA PHE A 21 -14.44 -0.56 -0.04
C PHE A 21 -14.72 0.92 -0.39
N GLY A 22 -15.97 1.22 -0.76
CA GLY A 22 -16.39 2.51 -1.29
C GLY A 22 -15.88 2.76 -2.71
N ARG A 23 -16.23 3.93 -3.26
CA ARG A 23 -15.79 4.34 -4.60
C ARG A 23 -14.27 4.23 -4.75
N TRP A 24 -13.82 3.80 -5.92
CA TRP A 24 -12.40 3.67 -6.19
C TRP A 24 -11.66 5.02 -6.10
N VAL A 25 -10.55 5.02 -5.37
CA VAL A 25 -9.53 6.07 -5.30
C VAL A 25 -8.16 5.43 -5.10
N VAL A 26 -7.08 6.15 -5.40
CA VAL A 26 -5.70 5.62 -5.29
C VAL A 26 -5.33 5.23 -3.84
N SER A 27 -5.97 5.82 -2.84
CA SER A 27 -5.74 5.50 -1.41
C SER A 27 -6.63 4.38 -0.86
N ILE A 28 -7.39 3.68 -1.72
CA ILE A 28 -8.30 2.59 -1.29
C ILE A 28 -7.52 1.50 -0.54
N CYS A 29 -8.07 1.05 0.58
CA CYS A 29 -7.40 0.14 1.50
C CYS A 29 -8.23 -1.12 1.75
N PRO A 30 -7.78 -2.29 1.25
CA PRO A 30 -8.39 -3.59 1.57
C PRO A 30 -7.83 -4.24 2.85
N ALA A 31 -6.81 -3.63 3.46
CA ALA A 31 -6.06 -4.19 4.58
C ALA A 31 -6.21 -3.34 5.85
N ASN A 32 -5.14 -3.21 6.64
CA ASN A 32 -5.18 -2.47 7.89
C ASN A 32 -5.06 -0.96 7.64
N CYS A 33 -6.16 -0.24 7.86
CA CYS A 33 -6.20 1.22 7.76
C CYS A 33 -5.60 1.87 9.02
N ASP A 34 -4.50 2.61 8.85
CA ASP A 34 -4.01 3.50 9.91
C ASP A 34 -4.67 4.87 9.77
N LYS A 35 -5.64 5.13 10.64
CA LYS A 35 -6.40 6.39 10.69
C LYS A 35 -5.58 7.62 11.11
N THR A 36 -4.38 7.43 11.66
CA THR A 36 -3.48 8.56 11.97
C THR A 36 -2.70 9.02 10.74
N ARG A 37 -2.49 8.11 9.78
CA ARG A 37 -1.74 8.34 8.55
C ARG A 37 -2.61 8.35 7.29
N ALA A 38 -3.88 7.97 7.39
CA ALA A 38 -4.80 7.73 6.27
C ALA A 38 -4.18 6.80 5.19
N MET A 39 -3.48 5.76 5.63
CA MET A 39 -2.72 4.87 4.76
C MET A 39 -3.04 3.41 5.05
N CYS A 40 -2.95 2.58 4.00
CA CYS A 40 -3.10 1.15 4.09
C CYS A 40 -1.77 0.48 4.44
N PHE A 41 -1.78 -0.40 5.43
CA PHE A 41 -0.61 -1.15 5.86
C PHE A 41 -0.89 -2.64 5.87
N CYS A 42 0.18 -3.43 5.77
CA CYS A 42 0.13 -4.87 5.96
C CYS A 42 -0.49 -5.28 7.30
N GLY A 43 -0.31 -4.46 8.35
CA GLY A 43 -1.03 -4.59 9.60
C GLY A 43 -0.45 -5.62 10.57
N GLU A 44 -1.01 -5.62 11.77
CA GLU A 44 -0.60 -6.52 12.86
C GLU A 44 -0.69 -7.99 12.47
N GLY A 45 0.25 -8.80 12.96
CA GLY A 45 0.35 -10.22 12.64
C GLY A 45 1.14 -10.55 11.37
N THR A 46 1.54 -9.55 10.58
CA THR A 46 2.51 -9.73 9.48
C THR A 46 3.94 -9.56 9.96
N LYS A 47 4.92 -10.07 9.20
CA LYS A 47 6.36 -9.90 9.46
C LYS A 47 6.77 -8.43 9.44
N TYR A 48 6.09 -7.60 8.66
CA TYR A 48 6.35 -6.17 8.53
C TYR A 48 5.05 -5.36 8.69
N PRO A 49 4.52 -5.17 9.91
CA PRO A 49 3.22 -4.52 10.13
C PRO A 49 3.11 -3.10 9.60
N SER A 50 4.23 -2.36 9.63
CA SER A 50 4.33 -0.98 9.14
C SER A 50 4.70 -0.87 7.66
N ARG A 51 4.79 -1.98 6.93
CA ARG A 51 4.99 -1.95 5.46
C ARG A 51 3.70 -1.44 4.82
N PRO A 52 3.74 -0.32 4.07
CA PRO A 52 2.53 0.20 3.45
C PRO A 52 2.16 -0.69 2.26
N LEU A 53 0.89 -1.03 2.16
CA LEU A 53 0.37 -1.92 1.14
C LEU A 53 -0.29 -1.10 0.04
N ALA A 54 0.37 -1.04 -1.12
CA ALA A 54 -0.15 -0.33 -2.28
C ALA A 54 -1.54 -0.85 -2.68
N GLU A 55 -2.37 0.04 -3.23
CA GLU A 55 -3.79 -0.15 -3.43
C GLU A 55 -4.11 -1.42 -4.22
N THR A 56 -3.47 -1.61 -5.38
CA THR A 56 -3.68 -2.77 -6.24
C THR A 56 -3.24 -4.08 -5.58
N CYS A 57 -2.26 -4.01 -4.68
CA CYS A 57 -1.60 -5.21 -4.15
C CYS A 57 -2.50 -6.01 -3.21
N GLY A 58 -3.37 -5.34 -2.47
CA GLY A 58 -4.28 -5.99 -1.53
C GLY A 58 -5.58 -6.49 -2.16
N PHE A 59 -5.76 -6.34 -3.48
CA PHE A 59 -6.94 -6.83 -4.20
C PHE A 59 -6.59 -7.97 -5.17
N GLN A 60 -7.59 -8.80 -5.43
CA GLN A 60 -7.46 -9.88 -6.41
C GLN A 60 -7.40 -9.31 -7.82
N PHE A 61 -6.75 -10.03 -8.73
CA PHE A 61 -6.76 -9.71 -10.15
C PHE A 61 -7.67 -10.68 -10.88
N ASN A 62 -8.58 -10.15 -11.69
CA ASN A 62 -9.38 -10.95 -12.61
C ASN A 62 -8.48 -11.56 -13.70
N PRO A 63 -8.77 -12.78 -14.16
CA PRO A 63 -8.05 -13.37 -15.27
C PRO A 63 -8.18 -12.48 -16.52
N PRO A 64 -7.12 -12.34 -17.33
CA PRO A 64 -7.18 -11.61 -18.59
C PRO A 64 -8.30 -12.16 -19.50
N SER A 65 -8.98 -11.28 -20.22
CA SER A 65 -10.02 -11.67 -21.18
C SER A 65 -9.45 -12.30 -22.46
N GLU A 66 -8.18 -12.03 -22.76
CA GLU A 66 -7.43 -12.55 -23.90
C GLU A 66 -6.06 -13.07 -23.43
N PRO A 67 -5.45 -14.04 -24.14
CA PRO A 67 -4.07 -14.44 -23.89
C PRO A 67 -3.14 -13.22 -23.93
N ASP A 68 -2.22 -13.11 -22.95
CA ASP A 68 -1.29 -11.99 -22.76
C ASP A 68 -1.93 -10.60 -22.51
N GLY A 69 -3.24 -10.54 -22.29
CA GLY A 69 -3.94 -9.31 -21.89
C GLY A 69 -3.56 -8.82 -20.49
N PRO A 70 -3.79 -7.53 -20.18
CA PRO A 70 -3.51 -6.99 -18.85
C PRO A 70 -4.41 -7.63 -17.79
N LYS A 71 -3.84 -7.92 -16.64
CA LYS A 71 -4.62 -8.32 -15.45
C LYS A 71 -5.40 -7.11 -14.93
N ILE A 72 -6.70 -7.26 -14.76
CA ILE A 72 -7.57 -6.18 -14.25
C ILE A 72 -7.83 -6.40 -12.77
N VAL A 73 -7.61 -5.38 -11.95
CA VAL A 73 -7.83 -5.46 -10.50
C VAL A 73 -9.32 -5.55 -10.19
N ASN A 74 -9.67 -6.44 -9.27
CA ASN A 74 -11.00 -6.57 -8.69
C ASN A 74 -11.08 -5.81 -7.36
N TRP A 75 -11.47 -4.54 -7.45
CA TRP A 75 -11.60 -3.63 -6.30
C TRP A 75 -12.64 -4.03 -5.25
N THR A 76 -13.37 -5.13 -5.47
CA THR A 76 -14.39 -5.64 -4.53
C THR A 76 -13.91 -6.85 -3.73
N LYS A 77 -12.76 -7.43 -4.08
CA LYS A 77 -12.26 -8.69 -3.49
C LYS A 77 -10.85 -8.53 -2.95
N VAL A 78 -10.73 -8.65 -1.63
CA VAL A 78 -9.43 -8.70 -0.94
C VAL A 78 -8.65 -9.92 -1.40
N ASP A 79 -7.37 -9.73 -1.68
CA ASP A 79 -6.43 -10.81 -1.88
C ASP A 79 -5.84 -11.24 -0.53
N GLN A 80 -6.24 -12.40 -0.03
CA GLN A 80 -5.71 -12.94 1.23
C GLN A 80 -4.29 -13.49 1.07
N ASP A 81 -3.88 -13.86 -0.14
CA ASP A 81 -2.56 -14.44 -0.41
C ASP A 81 -1.46 -13.39 -0.19
N VAL A 82 -1.79 -12.10 -0.27
CA VAL A 82 -0.85 -11.00 0.02
C VAL A 82 -0.24 -11.11 1.43
N PHE A 83 -0.97 -11.71 2.38
CA PHE A 83 -0.56 -11.94 3.77
C PHE A 83 -0.02 -13.34 4.03
N THR A 84 0.18 -14.17 3.00
CA THR A 84 0.68 -15.53 3.19
C THR A 84 2.08 -15.53 3.81
N THR A 85 2.39 -16.57 4.61
CA THR A 85 3.75 -16.88 5.07
C THR A 85 4.36 -18.05 4.28
N ASN A 86 3.59 -18.67 3.38
CA ASN A 86 4.03 -19.77 2.56
C ASN A 86 4.78 -19.23 1.32
N GLY A 87 6.10 -19.44 1.26
CA GLY A 87 6.95 -18.95 0.16
C GLY A 87 6.65 -19.54 -1.23
N SER A 88 5.76 -20.54 -1.32
CA SER A 88 5.27 -21.07 -2.60
C SER A 88 4.08 -20.27 -3.16
N ILE A 89 3.36 -19.55 -2.30
CA ILE A 89 2.24 -18.68 -2.67
C ILE A 89 2.80 -17.27 -2.91
N GLN A 90 2.32 -16.59 -3.94
CA GLN A 90 2.73 -15.23 -4.25
C GLN A 90 2.15 -14.26 -3.22
N GLY A 91 2.92 -13.99 -2.17
CA GLY A 91 2.60 -12.98 -1.17
C GLY A 91 3.28 -11.64 -1.42
N TRP A 92 3.11 -10.70 -0.49
CA TRP A 92 3.87 -9.45 -0.48
C TRP A 92 4.15 -8.93 0.92
N CYS A 93 3.20 -9.01 1.86
CA CYS A 93 3.34 -8.42 3.19
C CYS A 93 4.38 -9.13 4.09
N ASN A 94 4.55 -10.44 3.96
CA ASN A 94 5.54 -11.20 4.74
C ASN A 94 6.84 -11.50 3.98
N VAL A 95 6.93 -11.07 2.73
CA VAL A 95 8.07 -11.35 1.85
C VAL A 95 9.31 -10.66 2.41
N ASP A 96 10.39 -11.43 2.60
CA ASP A 96 11.70 -10.92 2.95
C ASP A 96 12.37 -10.34 1.69
N PRO A 97 12.71 -9.04 1.66
CA PRO A 97 13.33 -8.44 0.48
C PRO A 97 14.63 -9.15 0.06
N THR A 98 15.44 -9.59 1.02
CA THR A 98 16.72 -10.26 0.74
C THR A 98 16.51 -11.61 0.05
N GLU A 99 15.55 -12.39 0.53
CA GLU A 99 15.21 -13.68 -0.09
C GLU A 99 14.57 -13.51 -1.46
N ALA A 100 13.71 -12.49 -1.62
CA ALA A 100 13.08 -12.17 -2.89
C ALA A 100 14.11 -11.73 -3.95
N TYR A 101 15.04 -10.84 -3.59
CA TYR A 101 16.12 -10.41 -4.50
C TYR A 101 17.11 -11.53 -4.82
N ALA A 102 17.27 -12.50 -3.93
CA ALA A 102 18.03 -13.73 -4.19
C ALA A 102 17.25 -14.77 -5.02
N GLY A 103 16.00 -14.50 -5.41
CA GLY A 103 15.16 -15.39 -6.20
C GLY A 103 14.69 -16.65 -5.46
N LYS A 104 14.70 -16.65 -4.12
CA LYS A 104 14.39 -17.83 -3.30
C LYS A 104 12.90 -18.03 -3.03
N ILE A 105 12.12 -16.96 -3.12
CA ILE A 105 10.70 -16.95 -2.79
C ILE A 105 9.90 -16.30 -3.91
N LYS A 106 8.65 -16.75 -4.07
CA LYS A 106 7.70 -16.13 -4.98
C LYS A 106 7.01 -14.96 -4.30
N PHE A 107 6.75 -13.91 -5.05
CA PHE A 107 6.00 -12.74 -4.60
C PHE A 107 5.08 -12.24 -5.72
N LYS A 108 4.11 -11.38 -5.38
CA LYS A 108 3.26 -10.72 -6.38
C LYS A 108 4.06 -9.70 -7.19
N GLU A 109 4.34 -10.02 -8.44
CA GLU A 109 5.06 -9.16 -9.38
C GLU A 109 4.22 -7.98 -9.90
N GLU A 110 2.93 -7.95 -9.59
CA GLU A 110 2.07 -6.79 -9.85
C GLU A 110 2.16 -5.74 -8.75
N CYS A 111 2.78 -6.09 -7.61
CA CYS A 111 2.90 -5.21 -6.45
C CYS A 111 4.27 -4.54 -6.39
N ASP A 112 4.27 -3.23 -6.18
CA ASP A 112 5.46 -2.39 -6.03
C ASP A 112 5.26 -1.31 -4.95
N CYS A 113 6.37 -0.72 -4.50
CA CYS A 113 6.30 0.40 -3.57
C CYS A 113 5.93 1.69 -4.30
N LYS A 114 4.86 2.35 -3.86
CA LYS A 114 4.35 3.60 -4.46
C LYS A 114 4.38 4.80 -3.52
N TYR A 115 4.96 4.65 -2.34
CA TYR A 115 4.89 5.66 -1.29
C TYR A 115 6.16 6.50 -1.28
N ASP A 116 6.00 7.81 -1.44
CA ASP A 116 7.10 8.76 -1.31
C ASP A 116 7.74 8.68 0.09
N GLY A 117 9.06 8.86 0.13
CA GLY A 117 9.87 8.60 1.33
C GLY A 117 10.23 7.11 1.54
N LEU A 118 9.78 6.22 0.66
CA LEU A 118 10.13 4.80 0.66
C LEU A 118 10.56 4.36 -0.74
N TRP A 119 11.52 3.45 -0.79
CA TRP A 119 12.05 2.84 -2.01
C TRP A 119 12.18 1.33 -1.83
N GLY A 120 12.48 0.65 -2.94
CA GLY A 120 12.61 -0.79 -3.02
C GLY A 120 11.30 -1.45 -3.43
N ARG A 121 11.38 -2.73 -3.80
CA ARG A 121 10.21 -3.47 -4.29
C ARG A 121 9.14 -3.66 -3.22
N PHE A 122 9.54 -3.66 -1.95
CA PHE A 122 8.69 -3.93 -0.79
C PHE A 122 8.63 -2.76 0.20
N CYS A 123 8.95 -1.54 -0.26
CA CYS A 123 9.05 -0.34 0.59
C CYS A 123 10.02 -0.49 1.77
N GLU A 124 11.10 -1.25 1.60
CA GLU A 124 12.02 -1.60 2.67
C GLU A 124 13.16 -0.59 2.89
N VAL A 125 13.39 0.31 1.94
CA VAL A 125 14.45 1.31 2.02
C VAL A 125 13.83 2.69 2.30
N PRO A 126 14.06 3.30 3.47
CA PRO A 126 13.65 4.68 3.70
C PRO A 126 14.49 5.62 2.84
N VAL A 127 13.83 6.58 2.17
CA VAL A 127 14.47 7.62 1.37
C VAL A 127 13.91 8.98 1.75
N GLU A 128 14.57 10.06 1.34
CA GLU A 128 14.05 11.40 1.53
C GLU A 128 12.81 11.62 0.63
N SER A 129 11.75 12.13 1.24
CA SER A 129 10.56 12.57 0.50
C SER A 129 10.92 13.68 -0.48
N VAL A 130 10.32 13.68 -1.67
CA VAL A 130 10.61 14.69 -2.69
C VAL A 130 9.53 15.77 -2.72
N CYS A 131 9.94 17.02 -2.49
CA CYS A 131 9.09 18.20 -2.70
C CYS A 131 9.79 19.25 -3.60
N ILE A 132 9.04 20.14 -4.23
CA ILE A 132 9.63 21.18 -5.09
C ILE A 132 10.27 22.28 -4.24
N ASN A 133 11.56 22.56 -4.45
CA ASN A 133 12.32 23.55 -3.66
C ASN A 133 12.15 23.32 -2.13
N GLN A 134 12.13 22.03 -1.79
CA GLN A 134 11.18 21.29 -0.95
C GLN A 134 9.98 21.99 -0.33
N CYS A 135 10.10 23.02 0.48
CA CYS A 135 8.93 23.76 0.95
C CYS A 135 9.17 25.26 0.94
N SER A 136 9.95 25.71 -0.06
CA SER A 136 10.48 27.07 -0.14
C SER A 136 11.24 27.52 1.10
N GLY A 137 11.78 26.58 1.89
CA GLY A 137 12.45 26.86 3.17
C GLY A 137 11.51 27.14 4.35
N HIS A 138 10.20 26.94 4.20
CA HIS A 138 9.17 27.26 5.20
C HIS A 138 8.45 26.03 5.76
N GLY A 139 9.06 24.84 5.70
CA GLY A 139 8.45 23.62 6.20
C GLY A 139 9.27 22.37 5.91
N HIS A 140 8.72 21.23 6.32
CA HIS A 140 9.29 19.90 6.12
C HIS A 140 8.52 19.13 5.03
N CYS A 141 9.25 18.49 4.13
CA CYS A 141 8.66 17.58 3.15
C CYS A 141 8.30 16.25 3.82
N ARG A 142 7.04 15.83 3.71
CA ARG A 142 6.57 14.54 4.21
C ARG A 142 5.59 13.92 3.24
N GLY A 143 5.97 12.79 2.65
CA GLY A 143 5.15 12.06 1.69
C GLY A 143 4.81 12.88 0.44
N GLY A 144 5.74 13.73 -0.01
CA GLY A 144 5.58 14.61 -1.16
C GLY A 144 4.81 15.90 -0.89
N PHE A 145 4.41 16.15 0.36
CA PHE A 145 3.67 17.34 0.75
C PHE A 145 4.43 18.18 1.78
N CYS A 146 4.24 19.50 1.69
CA CYS A 146 4.79 20.43 2.65
C CYS A 146 3.97 20.52 3.92
N GLN A 147 4.63 20.27 5.05
CA GLN A 147 4.09 20.49 6.38
C GLN A 147 4.79 21.70 7.02
N PRO A 148 4.05 22.60 7.70
CA PRO A 148 4.65 23.71 8.44
C PRO A 148 5.67 23.26 9.48
#